data_AF-A0A951W4U2-F1
#
_entry.id   AF-A0A951W4U2-F1
#
_cell.length_a   1.000
_cell.length_b   1.000
_cell.length_c   1.000
_cell.angle_alpha   90.00
_cell.angle_beta   90.00
_cell.angle_gamma   90.00
#
_symmetry.space_group_name_H-M   'P 1'
#
loop_
_entity.id
_entity.type
_entity.pdbx_description
1 polymer ?
#
loop_
_entity_poly.entity_id
_entity_poly.type
_entity_poly.pdbx_seq_one_letter_code
_entity_poly.pdbx_strand_id
1 'polypeptide(L)'
;MDKAVVSDAVSVLEMPPMGRNVRKQGAGCPGKETEMERYVIKRTGNAPLVFRGELLAEQNGARHCGKDQNRYHNLRVYRTEGGNHVGEIEFLTWWEGESDYHEAGEATDLGLFFLGYSPGYALMRSSKSPQQTEPFWEAEGEITFRYEYQVGELLADHTVAEIAGKRLP
;
A
#
# COMPACT_ATOMS: atom_id res chain seq x y z
N MET A 1 52.85 23.10 -26.42
CA MET A 1 51.45 23.49 -26.08
C MET A 1 50.65 22.22 -26.25
N ASP A 2 50.65 21.38 -25.21
CA ASP A 2 50.11 20.03 -25.28
C ASP A 2 48.83 19.96 -24.44
N LYS A 3 47.73 19.65 -25.11
CA LYS A 3 46.41 19.47 -24.50
C LYS A 3 46.30 18.04 -24.01
N ALA A 4 46.21 17.87 -22.69
CA ALA A 4 45.81 16.60 -22.08
C ALA A 4 44.29 16.44 -22.21
N VAL A 5 43.86 15.38 -22.90
CA VAL A 5 42.46 14.93 -22.93
C VAL A 5 42.30 13.93 -21.79
N VAL A 6 41.53 14.30 -20.77
CA VAL A 6 41.10 13.41 -19.69
C VAL A 6 39.84 12.71 -20.18
N SER A 7 39.92 11.39 -20.38
CA SER A 7 38.78 10.54 -20.73
C SER A 7 38.16 10.02 -19.45
N ASP A 8 36.95 10.50 -19.12
CA ASP A 8 36.14 9.97 -18.02
C ASP A 8 35.64 8.57 -18.37
N ALA A 9 35.99 7.60 -17.54
CA ALA A 9 35.47 6.26 -17.58
C ALA A 9 34.08 6.23 -16.94
N VAL A 10 33.04 6.23 -17.78
CA VAL A 10 31.66 5.97 -17.35
C VAL A 10 31.58 4.51 -16.90
N SER A 11 31.60 4.30 -15.58
CA SER A 11 31.38 2.99 -14.99
C SER A 11 29.89 2.65 -15.10
N VAL A 12 29.55 1.78 -16.04
CA VAL A 12 28.20 1.22 -16.19
C VAL A 12 27.98 0.28 -15.01
N LEU A 13 27.14 0.69 -14.07
CA LEU A 13 26.74 -0.13 -12.93
C LEU A 13 25.84 -1.26 -13.46
N GLU A 14 26.38 -2.45 -13.65
CA GLU A 14 25.60 -3.63 -14.01
C GLU A 14 24.66 -4.01 -12.86
N MET A 15 23.37 -3.77 -13.05
CA MET A 15 22.34 -4.23 -12.11
C MET A 15 22.21 -5.76 -12.22
N PRO A 16 22.19 -6.50 -11.11
CA PRO A 16 22.03 -7.94 -11.14
C PRO A 16 20.66 -8.33 -11.69
N PRO A 17 20.56 -9.47 -12.40
CA PRO A 17 19.29 -9.93 -12.95
C PRO A 17 18.32 -10.25 -11.82
N MET A 18 17.28 -9.43 -11.69
CA MET A 18 16.13 -9.70 -10.84
C MET A 18 15.48 -11.00 -11.32
N GLY A 19 15.68 -12.09 -10.58
CA GLY A 19 15.12 -13.39 -10.88
C GLY A 19 13.60 -13.31 -10.95
N ARG A 20 13.04 -13.56 -12.14
CA ARG A 20 11.59 -13.70 -12.30
C ARG A 20 11.14 -14.95 -11.55
N ASN A 21 10.59 -14.76 -10.35
CA ASN A 21 9.81 -15.78 -9.68
C ASN A 21 8.53 -16.00 -10.50
N VAL A 22 8.58 -16.94 -11.44
CA VAL A 22 7.39 -17.49 -12.08
C VAL A 22 6.63 -18.27 -11.00
N ARG A 23 5.75 -17.59 -10.27
CA ARG A 23 4.78 -18.26 -9.40
C ARG A 23 3.94 -19.15 -10.31
N LYS A 24 4.01 -20.47 -10.09
CA LYS A 24 3.05 -21.43 -10.63
C LYS A 24 1.66 -20.88 -10.32
N GLN A 25 0.88 -20.61 -11.38
CA GLN A 25 -0.56 -20.41 -11.27
C GLN A 25 -1.11 -21.67 -10.60
N GLY A 26 -1.40 -21.56 -9.30
CA GLY A 26 -2.05 -22.60 -8.53
C GLY A 26 -3.42 -22.85 -9.14
N ALA A 27 -3.73 -24.13 -9.33
CA ALA A 27 -5.03 -24.61 -9.73
C ALA A 27 -6.14 -23.91 -8.92
N GLY A 28 -7.15 -23.40 -9.63
CA GLY A 28 -8.28 -22.67 -9.04
C GLY A 28 -8.90 -23.47 -7.90
N CYS A 29 -8.82 -22.91 -6.70
CA CYS A 29 -9.56 -23.40 -5.56
C CYS A 29 -11.06 -23.25 -5.87
N PRO A 30 -11.89 -24.29 -5.64
CA PRO A 30 -13.32 -24.21 -5.84
C PRO A 30 -13.90 -23.09 -4.96
N GLY A 31 -14.80 -22.29 -5.53
CA GLY A 31 -15.27 -21.03 -4.98
C GLY A 31 -15.55 -21.08 -3.49
N LYS A 32 -14.72 -20.35 -2.72
CA LYS A 32 -15.06 -19.97 -1.35
C LYS A 32 -16.35 -19.18 -1.44
N GLU A 33 -17.42 -19.73 -0.90
CA GLU A 33 -18.65 -18.99 -0.62
C GLU A 33 -18.24 -17.82 0.30
N THR A 34 -18.22 -16.61 -0.26
CA THR A 34 -17.78 -15.43 0.47
C THR A 34 -18.90 -15.02 1.43
N GLU A 35 -18.70 -15.28 2.72
CA GLU A 35 -19.65 -14.88 3.74
C GLU A 35 -19.74 -13.35 3.81
N MET A 36 -20.98 -12.85 3.75
CA MET A 36 -21.28 -11.42 3.90
C MET A 36 -21.21 -11.02 5.38
N GLU A 37 -20.02 -10.64 5.80
CA GLU A 37 -19.71 -10.22 7.16
C GLU A 37 -20.04 -8.74 7.39
N ARG A 38 -20.22 -8.36 8.67
CA ARG A 38 -20.40 -6.97 9.08
C ARG A 38 -19.05 -6.38 9.49
N TYR A 39 -18.61 -5.34 8.79
CA TYR A 39 -17.36 -4.63 9.04
C TYR A 39 -17.60 -3.32 9.79
N VAL A 40 -16.67 -2.98 10.69
CA VAL A 40 -16.60 -1.70 11.42
C VAL A 40 -15.19 -1.17 11.28
N ILE A 41 -14.97 -0.29 10.30
CA ILE A 41 -13.65 0.25 9.95
C ILE A 41 -13.44 1.59 10.67
N LYS A 42 -12.30 1.72 11.36
CA LYS A 42 -11.90 2.97 12.02
C LYS A 42 -11.50 4.02 10.98
N ARG A 43 -11.77 5.29 11.26
CA ARG A 43 -11.33 6.42 10.42
C ARG A 43 -10.81 7.54 11.29
N THR A 44 -9.55 7.92 11.14
CA THR A 44 -8.94 8.95 11.98
C THR A 44 -9.61 10.29 11.74
N GLY A 45 -10.13 10.90 12.81
CA GLY A 45 -10.84 12.19 12.76
C GLY A 45 -12.27 12.13 12.21
N ASN A 46 -12.78 10.94 11.86
CA ASN A 46 -14.11 10.75 11.29
C ASN A 46 -14.87 9.64 12.04
N ALA A 47 -16.19 9.58 11.87
CA ALA A 47 -16.99 8.47 12.41
C ALA A 47 -16.57 7.13 11.77
N PRO A 48 -16.56 6.00 12.51
CA PRO A 48 -16.29 4.68 11.92
C PRO A 48 -17.23 4.36 10.74
N LEU A 49 -16.69 3.68 9.72
CA LEU A 49 -17.47 3.22 8.57
C LEU A 49 -18.02 1.82 8.86
N VAL A 50 -19.34 1.67 8.80
CA VAL A 50 -20.02 0.40 9.12
C VAL A 50 -20.80 -0.07 7.91
N PHE A 51 -20.54 -1.29 7.44
CA PHE A 51 -21.23 -1.89 6.30
C PHE A 51 -21.23 -3.41 6.39
N ARG A 52 -22.00 -4.06 5.51
CA ARG A 52 -21.93 -5.51 5.27
C ARG A 52 -21.33 -5.76 3.89
N GLY A 53 -20.49 -6.77 3.78
CA GLY A 53 -19.77 -7.04 2.54
C GLY A 53 -18.84 -8.23 2.67
N GLU A 54 -17.91 -8.33 1.71
CA GLU A 54 -16.86 -9.34 1.69
C GLU A 54 -15.50 -8.66 1.44
N LEU A 55 -14.44 -9.23 2.02
CA LEU A 55 -13.06 -8.84 1.74
C LEU A 55 -12.64 -9.47 0.40
N LEU A 56 -12.26 -8.64 -0.56
CA LEU A 56 -11.82 -9.06 -1.89
C LEU A 56 -10.32 -9.30 -1.93
N ALA A 57 -9.54 -8.38 -1.36
CA ALA A 57 -8.09 -8.43 -1.36
C ALA A 57 -7.51 -7.69 -0.15
N GLU A 58 -6.35 -8.15 0.30
CA GLU A 58 -5.56 -7.49 1.33
C GLU A 58 -4.07 -7.52 1.02
N GLN A 59 -3.35 -6.49 1.45
CA GLN A 59 -1.89 -6.43 1.46
C GLN A 59 -1.42 -5.96 2.84
N ASN A 60 -0.52 -6.73 3.45
CA ASN A 60 0.03 -6.44 4.77
C ASN A 60 1.49 -6.00 4.66
N GLY A 61 1.82 -4.85 5.25
CA GLY A 61 3.14 -4.22 5.14
C GLY A 61 4.07 -4.47 6.31
N ALA A 62 3.65 -5.24 7.31
CA ALA A 62 4.41 -5.46 8.54
C ALA A 62 5.78 -6.09 8.28
N ARG A 63 5.96 -6.77 7.15
CA ARG A 63 7.24 -7.38 6.76
C ARG A 63 7.62 -7.02 5.34
N HIS A 64 8.83 -6.48 5.17
CA HIS A 64 9.40 -6.16 3.85
C HIS A 64 10.82 -6.73 3.76
N CYS A 65 11.14 -7.43 2.66
CA CYS A 65 12.43 -8.09 2.45
C CYS A 65 12.89 -8.97 3.63
N GLY A 66 11.95 -9.68 4.27
CA GLY A 66 12.21 -10.58 5.40
C GLY A 66 12.38 -9.88 6.76
N LYS A 67 12.34 -8.54 6.81
CA LYS A 67 12.48 -7.75 8.03
C LYS A 67 11.14 -7.17 8.48
N ASP A 68 10.92 -7.16 9.79
CA ASP A 68 9.76 -6.50 10.38
C ASP A 68 9.91 -4.99 10.31
N GLN A 69 8.78 -4.31 10.18
CA GLN A 69 8.71 -2.88 9.90
C GLN A 69 8.03 -2.16 11.07
N ASN A 70 8.69 -1.16 11.64
CA ASN A 70 8.12 -0.38 12.75
C ASN A 70 7.02 0.60 12.29
N ARG A 71 7.02 0.97 11.01
CA ARG A 71 5.99 1.77 10.35
C ARG A 71 5.60 1.08 9.05
N TYR A 72 4.32 0.83 8.85
CA TYR A 72 3.84 0.09 7.69
C TYR A 72 2.37 0.37 7.40
N HIS A 73 1.92 -0.08 6.22
CA HIS A 73 0.55 0.01 5.80
C HIS A 73 -0.11 -1.36 5.68
N ASN A 74 -1.38 -1.45 6.08
CA ASN A 74 -2.29 -2.50 5.64
C ASN A 74 -3.30 -1.91 4.68
N LEU A 75 -3.48 -2.55 3.53
CA LEU A 75 -4.43 -2.15 2.50
C LEU A 75 -5.49 -3.24 2.37
N ARG A 76 -6.76 -2.86 2.33
CA ARG A 76 -7.86 -3.81 2.12
C ARG A 76 -8.87 -3.25 1.12
N VAL A 77 -9.46 -4.15 0.35
CA VAL A 77 -10.54 -3.84 -0.59
C VAL A 77 -11.72 -4.73 -0.25
N TYR A 78 -12.88 -4.11 -0.12
CA TYR A 78 -14.14 -4.80 0.15
C TYR A 78 -15.14 -4.57 -0.97
N ARG A 79 -16.06 -5.52 -1.14
CA ARG A 79 -17.31 -5.33 -1.88
C ARG A 79 -18.47 -5.32 -0.90
N THR A 80 -19.27 -4.28 -0.91
CA THR A 80 -20.44 -4.17 -0.05
C THR A 80 -21.57 -5.06 -0.56
N GLU A 81 -22.56 -5.34 0.29
CA GLU A 81 -23.80 -6.05 -0.10
C GLU A 81 -24.54 -5.35 -1.26
N GLY A 82 -24.38 -4.03 -1.39
CA GLY A 82 -24.93 -3.24 -2.50
C GLY A 82 -24.10 -3.27 -3.79
N GLY A 83 -22.96 -3.95 -3.80
CA GLY A 83 -22.06 -4.05 -4.95
C GLY A 83 -21.06 -2.88 -5.11
N ASN A 84 -21.07 -1.91 -4.20
CA ASN A 84 -20.07 -0.83 -4.18
C ASN A 84 -18.75 -1.34 -3.60
N HIS A 85 -17.66 -0.62 -3.85
CA HIS A 85 -16.34 -0.98 -3.34
C HIS A 85 -15.92 -0.04 -2.22
N VAL A 86 -15.25 -0.57 -1.22
CA VAL A 86 -14.67 0.20 -0.12
C VAL A 86 -13.17 -0.07 -0.09
N GLY A 87 -12.38 0.99 -0.12
CA GLY A 87 -10.94 0.93 0.14
C GLY A 87 -10.66 1.26 1.61
N GLU A 88 -9.71 0.56 2.21
CA GLU A 88 -9.19 0.81 3.54
C GLU A 88 -7.66 0.90 3.51
N ILE A 89 -7.12 1.90 4.20
CA ILE A 89 -5.69 2.13 4.41
C ILE A 89 -5.48 2.31 5.91
N GLU A 90 -4.71 1.41 6.51
CA GLU A 90 -4.23 1.55 7.89
C GLU A 90 -2.74 1.83 7.85
N PHE A 91 -2.31 2.98 8.37
CA PHE A 91 -0.92 3.24 8.72
C PHE A 91 -0.73 2.91 10.20
N LEU A 92 0.17 1.97 10.47
CA LEU A 92 0.45 1.46 11.82
C LEU A 92 1.89 1.79 12.21
N THR A 93 2.09 2.12 13.48
CA THR A 93 3.41 2.46 14.02
C THR A 93 3.64 1.85 15.40
N TRP A 94 4.86 1.38 15.64
CA TRP A 94 5.32 0.88 16.95
C TRP A 94 6.19 1.88 17.71
N TRP A 95 6.40 3.07 17.14
CA TRP A 95 7.20 4.11 17.79
C TRP A 95 6.41 4.79 18.90
N GLU A 96 7.06 4.94 20.06
CA GLU A 96 6.49 5.67 21.18
C GLU A 96 6.27 7.15 20.80
N GLY A 97 5.09 7.67 21.14
CA GLY A 97 4.70 9.04 20.81
C GLY A 97 4.14 9.22 19.39
N GLU A 98 4.17 8.19 18.55
CA GLU A 98 3.42 8.18 17.30
C GLU A 98 1.99 7.64 17.51
N SER A 99 1.13 7.81 16.52
CA SER A 99 -0.23 7.27 16.54
C SER A 99 -0.62 6.72 15.19
N ASP A 100 -1.34 5.61 15.21
CA ASP A 100 -1.88 5.00 14.00
C ASP A 100 -2.81 5.97 13.26
N TYR A 101 -2.88 5.80 11.94
CA TYR A 101 -3.74 6.58 11.08
C TYR A 101 -4.59 5.66 10.20
N HIS A 102 -5.90 5.88 10.19
CA HIS A 102 -6.84 5.05 9.45
C HIS A 102 -7.64 5.89 8.46
N GLU A 103 -7.68 5.46 7.21
CA GLU A 103 -8.48 6.06 6.15
C GLU A 103 -9.31 4.98 5.45
N ALA A 104 -10.59 5.26 5.27
CA ALA A 104 -11.48 4.35 4.57
C ALA A 104 -12.63 5.10 3.92
N GLY A 105 -13.04 4.63 2.75
CA GLY A 105 -14.08 5.26 1.98
C GLY A 105 -14.63 4.34 0.91
N GLU A 106 -15.88 4.61 0.53
CA GLU A 106 -16.43 4.07 -0.70
C GLU A 106 -15.66 4.66 -1.88
N ALA A 107 -15.27 3.82 -2.83
CA ALA A 107 -14.43 4.20 -3.96
C ALA A 107 -15.01 3.66 -5.26
N THR A 108 -15.33 4.56 -6.19
CA THR A 108 -15.69 4.19 -7.57
C THR A 108 -14.46 3.76 -8.37
N ASP A 109 -13.31 4.35 -8.06
CA ASP A 109 -12.01 4.02 -8.64
C ASP A 109 -11.02 3.74 -7.50
N LEU A 110 -10.72 2.45 -7.29
CA LEU A 110 -9.79 2.01 -6.26
C LEU A 110 -8.36 2.48 -6.54
N GLY A 111 -7.97 2.59 -7.82
CA GLY A 111 -6.66 3.11 -8.20
C GLY A 111 -6.50 4.55 -7.76
N LEU A 112 -7.46 5.41 -8.08
CA LEU A 112 -7.45 6.80 -7.63
C LEU A 112 -7.54 6.93 -6.11
N PHE A 113 -8.30 6.06 -5.43
CA PHE A 113 -8.35 6.05 -3.97
C PHE A 113 -6.98 5.78 -3.34
N PHE A 114 -6.31 4.70 -3.74
CA PHE A 114 -5.01 4.34 -3.17
C PHE A 114 -3.88 5.27 -3.64
N LEU A 115 -3.87 5.70 -4.90
CA LEU A 115 -2.85 6.61 -5.41
C LEU A 115 -3.04 8.06 -4.94
N GLY A 116 -4.26 8.43 -4.53
CA GLY A 116 -4.57 9.74 -3.96
C GLY A 116 -4.13 9.89 -2.49
N TYR A 117 -3.86 8.78 -1.81
CA TYR A 117 -3.35 8.78 -0.45
C TYR A 117 -1.87 9.20 -0.41
N SER A 118 -1.52 10.08 0.52
CA SER A 118 -0.14 10.51 0.76
C SER A 118 0.42 9.85 2.03
N PRO A 119 1.38 8.91 1.92
CA PRO A 119 1.96 8.25 3.09
C PRO A 119 2.68 9.22 4.03
N GLY A 120 3.34 10.26 3.48
CA GLY A 120 3.97 11.32 4.26
C GLY A 120 2.99 12.10 5.13
N TYR A 121 1.73 12.26 4.69
CA TYR A 121 0.71 12.93 5.49
C TYR A 121 0.37 12.17 6.78
N ALA A 122 0.25 10.84 6.69
CA ALA A 122 0.01 10.00 7.86
C ALA A 122 1.19 10.06 8.83
N LEU A 123 2.43 10.05 8.32
CA LEU A 123 3.63 10.20 9.13
C LEU A 123 3.68 11.56 9.85
N MET A 124 3.32 12.65 9.17
CA MET A 124 3.27 13.98 9.80
C MET A 124 2.21 14.05 10.90
N ARG A 125 1.05 13.43 10.69
CA ARG A 125 -0.04 13.43 11.70
C ARG A 125 0.21 12.47 12.85
N SER A 126 1.01 11.42 12.65
CA SER A 126 1.33 10.46 13.70
C SER A 126 2.32 11.05 14.69
N SER A 127 3.29 11.86 14.24
CA SER A 127 4.34 12.41 15.10
C SER A 127 3.82 13.46 16.09
N LYS A 128 3.93 13.17 17.40
CA LYS A 128 3.58 14.12 18.47
C LYS A 128 4.77 14.86 19.09
N SER A 129 6.01 14.52 18.72
CA SER A 129 7.19 15.07 19.40
C SER A 129 8.33 15.46 18.46
N PRO A 130 9.09 16.52 18.77
CA PRO A 130 10.29 16.92 18.04
C PRO A 130 11.53 16.04 18.30
N GLN A 131 11.39 14.91 19.01
CA GLN A 131 12.52 14.05 19.40
C GLN A 131 12.86 12.94 18.39
N GLN A 132 12.34 13.01 17.16
CA GLN A 132 12.69 12.05 16.12
C GLN A 132 14.19 12.16 15.78
N THR A 133 14.93 11.07 16.01
CA THR A 133 16.38 10.96 15.75
C THR A 133 16.68 10.68 14.29
N GLU A 134 15.73 10.12 13.56
CA GLU A 134 15.77 9.96 12.11
C GLU A 134 15.24 11.23 11.47
N PRO A 135 15.93 11.83 10.49
CA PRO A 135 15.35 12.97 9.82
C PRO A 135 14.10 12.51 9.03
N PHE A 136 13.15 13.41 8.82
CA PHE A 136 11.79 13.05 8.37
C PHE A 136 11.71 12.53 6.91
N TRP A 137 12.55 13.06 6.02
CA TRP A 137 12.59 12.76 4.58
C TRP A 137 12.99 11.32 4.13
N GLU A 138 13.93 10.62 4.74
CA GLU A 138 14.33 9.22 4.54
C GLU A 138 13.20 8.31 4.99
N ALA A 139 12.64 8.55 6.19
CA ALA A 139 11.47 7.82 6.67
C ALA A 139 10.28 7.96 5.70
N GLU A 140 10.01 9.19 5.24
CA GLU A 140 8.96 9.46 4.26
C GLU A 140 9.22 8.75 2.92
N GLY A 141 10.45 8.81 2.41
CA GLY A 141 10.83 8.16 1.15
C GLY A 141 10.69 6.63 1.21
N GLU A 142 11.16 6.00 2.29
CA GLU A 142 11.08 4.55 2.47
C GLU A 142 9.62 4.08 2.66
N ILE A 143 8.83 4.80 3.46
CA ILE A 143 7.41 4.49 3.66
C ILE A 143 6.64 4.65 2.35
N THR A 144 6.90 5.72 1.59
CA THR A 144 6.23 5.98 0.31
C THR A 144 6.54 4.89 -0.70
N PHE A 145 7.82 4.52 -0.85
CA PHE A 145 8.23 3.45 -1.76
C PHE A 145 7.55 2.11 -1.43
N ARG A 146 7.50 1.73 -0.14
CA ARG A 146 6.85 0.47 0.28
C ARG A 146 5.34 0.52 0.05
N TYR A 147 4.70 1.64 0.35
CA TYR A 147 3.28 1.84 0.10
C TYR A 147 2.95 1.68 -1.39
N GLU A 148 3.68 2.38 -2.27
CA GLU A 148 3.48 2.30 -3.71
C GLU A 148 3.67 0.87 -4.25
N TYR A 149 4.67 0.16 -3.73
CA TYR A 149 4.87 -1.25 -4.06
C TYR A 149 3.65 -2.10 -3.65
N GLN A 150 3.12 -1.91 -2.44
CA GLN A 150 1.93 -2.63 -1.98
C GLN A 150 0.68 -2.29 -2.80
N VAL A 151 0.49 -1.02 -3.17
CA VAL A 151 -0.61 -0.61 -4.05
C VAL A 151 -0.49 -1.30 -5.41
N GLY A 152 0.73 -1.38 -5.97
CA GLY A 152 1.00 -2.12 -7.20
C GLY A 152 0.59 -3.59 -7.10
N GLU A 153 0.98 -4.28 -6.03
CA GLU A 153 0.62 -5.69 -5.80
C GLU A 153 -0.89 -5.86 -5.58
N LEU A 154 -1.53 -4.97 -4.81
CA LEU A 154 -2.96 -4.99 -4.54
C LEU A 154 -3.78 -4.80 -5.82
N LEU A 155 -3.41 -3.83 -6.66
CA LEU A 155 -4.11 -3.53 -7.91
C LEU A 155 -3.81 -4.55 -9.02
N ALA A 156 -2.68 -5.26 -8.94
CA ALA A 156 -2.36 -6.37 -9.82
C ALA A 156 -3.10 -7.67 -9.47
N ASP A 157 -3.73 -7.75 -8.29
CA ASP A 157 -4.63 -8.85 -7.97
C ASP A 157 -5.76 -8.90 -9.00
N HIS A 158 -5.94 -10.07 -9.64
CA HIS A 158 -6.90 -10.24 -10.74
C HIS A 158 -8.33 -9.83 -10.35
N THR A 159 -8.72 -10.05 -9.09
CA THR A 159 -10.04 -9.69 -8.57
C THR A 159 -10.21 -8.17 -8.60
N VAL A 160 -9.18 -7.44 -8.17
CA VAL A 160 -9.17 -5.98 -8.14
C VAL A 160 -9.01 -5.41 -9.55
N ALA A 161 -8.18 -6.03 -10.40
CA ALA A 161 -7.97 -5.63 -11.78
C ALA A 161 -9.24 -5.77 -12.62
N GLU A 162 -10.06 -6.82 -12.41
CA GLU A 162 -11.37 -6.94 -13.06
C GLU A 162 -12.33 -5.82 -12.67
N ILE A 163 -12.31 -5.41 -11.40
CA ILE A 163 -13.13 -4.31 -10.89
C ILE A 163 -12.67 -2.97 -11.48
N ALA A 164 -11.36 -2.72 -11.47
CA ALA A 164 -10.77 -1.49 -12.01
C ALA A 164 -10.90 -1.41 -13.54
N GLY A 165 -10.87 -2.56 -14.24
CA GLY A 165 -10.94 -2.66 -15.70
C GLY A 165 -12.36 -2.60 -16.28
N LYS A 166 -13.39 -2.87 -15.47
CA LYS A 166 -14.80 -2.65 -15.85
C LYS A 166 -15.10 -1.15 -15.84
N ARG A 167 -14.61 -0.42 -16.85
CA ARG A 167 -15.23 0.85 -17.26
C ARG A 167 -16.70 0.55 -17.53
N LEU A 168 -17.59 1.14 -16.71
CA LEU A 168 -19.01 1.19 -17.02
C LEU A 168 -19.20 1.76 -18.43
N PRO A 169 -20.11 1.17 -19.25
CA PRO A 169 -20.38 1.61 -20.61
C PRO A 169 -20.89 3.06 -20.70
#